data_AF-A0A352V5C3-F1
#
_entry.id   AF-A0A352V5C3-F1
#
_cell.length_a   1.000
_cell.length_b   1.000
_cell.length_c   1.000
_cell.angle_alpha   90.00
_cell.angle_beta   90.00
_cell.angle_gamma   90.00
#
_symmetry.space_group_name_H-M   'P 1'
#
loop_
_entity.id
_entity.type
_entity.pdbx_description
1 polymer ?
#
loop_
_entity_poly.entity_id
_entity_poly.type
_entity_poly.pdbx_seq_one_letter_code
_entity_poly.pdbx_strand_id
1 'polypeptide(L)' 'MKLPDTILKFATIFKNNNFSLFLVGGAVRDALLGEEQFDYDFTTDATPEQVMSIFKKVIPVGIDHGTVLVLFGNSE' A
#
# COMPACT_ATOMS: atom_id res chain seq x y z
N MET A 1 -14.14 4.60 -8.93
CA MET A 1 -13.42 3.38 -8.49
C MET A 1 -14.01 2.89 -7.18
N LYS A 2 -14.36 1.60 -7.08
CA LYS A 2 -14.62 0.95 -5.79
C LYS A 2 -13.35 0.21 -5.39
N LEU A 3 -12.78 0.54 -4.23
CA LEU A 3 -11.61 -0.15 -3.70
C LEU A 3 -12.06 -1.39 -2.90
N PRO A 4 -11.31 -2.51 -2.98
CA PRO A 4 -11.55 -3.65 -2.10
C PRO A 4 -11.43 -3.26 -0.62
N ASP A 5 -12.22 -3.90 0.25
CA ASP A 5 -12.19 -3.66 1.70
C ASP A 5 -10.80 -3.87 2.30
N THR A 6 -10.02 -4.80 1.74
CA THR A 6 -8.62 -5.03 2.11
C THR A 6 -7.78 -3.76 1.93
N ILE A 7 -7.95 -3.03 0.84
CA ILE A 7 -7.22 -1.78 0.59
C ILE A 7 -7.66 -0.68 1.57
N LEU A 8 -8.96 -0.60 1.88
CA LEU A 8 -9.46 0.37 2.87
C LEU A 8 -8.90 0.10 4.27
N LYS A 9 -8.82 -1.17 4.67
CA LYS A 9 -8.19 -1.58 5.93
C LYS A 9 -6.70 -1.26 5.95
N PHE A 10 -6.01 -1.52 4.84
CA PHE A 10 -4.59 -1.18 4.68
C PHE A 10 -4.35 0.32 4.88
N ALA A 11 -5.11 1.18 4.17
CA ALA A 11 -5.00 2.63 4.29
C ALA A 11 -5.33 3.15 5.70
N THR A 12 -6.27 2.52 6.40
CA THR A 12 -6.63 2.89 7.77
C THR A 12 -5.47 2.68 8.75
N ILE A 13 -4.62 1.67 8.55
CA ILE A 13 -3.44 1.43 9.39
C ILE A 13 -2.45 2.58 9.29
N PHE A 14 -2.16 3.07 8.08
CA PHE A 14 -1.28 4.23 7.89
C PHE A 14 -1.87 5.48 8.54
N LYS A 15 -3.16 5.75 8.28
CA LYS A 15 -3.86 6.90 8.88
C LYS A 15 -3.80 6.89 10.40
N ASN A 16 -4.01 5.73 11.03
CA ASN A 16 -3.98 5.60 12.49
C ASN A 16 -2.58 5.77 13.09
N ASN A 17 -1.53 5.59 12.29
CA ASN A 17 -0.14 5.83 12.67
C ASN A 17 0.36 7.23 12.24
N ASN A 18 -0.55 8.13 11.83
CA ASN A 18 -0.25 9.48 11.35
C ASN A 18 0.66 9.55 10.11
N PHE A 19 0.56 8.54 9.24
CA PHE A 19 1.22 8.54 7.95
C PHE A 19 0.21 8.81 6.82
N SER A 20 0.69 9.50 5.80
CA SER A 20 -0.01 9.68 4.54
C SER A 20 0.15 8.42 3.69
N LEU A 21 -0.89 8.03 2.96
CA LEU A 21 -0.85 6.94 2.00
C LEU A 21 -1.61 7.35 0.74
N PHE A 22 -0.95 7.25 -0.40
CA PHE A 22 -1.54 7.60 -1.70
C PHE A 22 -1.47 6.41 -2.64
N LEU A 23 -2.57 6.14 -3.33
CA LEU A 23 -2.57 5.26 -4.49
C LEU A 23 -1.85 5.97 -5.64
N VAL A 24 -0.94 5.27 -6.31
CA VAL A 24 -0.13 5.81 -7.41
C VAL A 24 -0.07 4.85 -8.59
N GLY A 25 0.62 5.26 -9.66
CA GLY A 25 0.96 4.37 -10.77
C GLY A 25 -0.22 3.98 -11.64
N GLY A 26 -0.16 2.75 -12.17
CA GLY A 26 -1.13 2.22 -13.14
C GLY A 26 -2.56 2.22 -12.60
N ALA A 27 -2.75 1.89 -11.33
CA ALA A 27 -4.07 1.87 -10.70
C ALA A 27 -4.82 3.21 -10.81
N VAL A 28 -4.10 4.34 -10.66
CA VAL A 28 -4.68 5.68 -10.81
C VAL A 28 -5.01 5.97 -12.27
N ARG A 29 -4.08 5.67 -13.19
CA ARG A 29 -4.29 5.83 -14.65
C ARG A 29 -5.52 5.05 -15.09
N ASP A 30 -5.60 3.77 -14.75
CA ASP A 30 -6.64 2.86 -15.19
C ASP A 30 -8.00 3.27 -14.59
N ALA A 31 -8.01 3.73 -13.33
CA ALA A 31 -9.22 4.27 -12.71
C ALA A 31 -9.75 5.53 -13.42
N LEU A 32 -8.86 6.38 -13.94
CA LEU A 32 -9.24 7.56 -14.73
C LEU A 32 -9.72 7.20 -16.14
N LEU A 33 -9.17 6.12 -16.72
CA LEU A 33 -9.58 5.60 -18.02
C LEU A 33 -10.86 4.74 -17.95
N GLY A 34 -11.31 4.37 -16.75
CA GLY A 34 -12.45 3.48 -16.56
C GLY A 34 -12.14 2.00 -16.84
N GLU A 35 -10.87 1.64 -16.86
CA GLU A 35 -10.40 0.26 -17.04
C GLU A 35 -10.41 -0.51 -15.72
N GLU A 36 -10.27 -1.84 -15.77
CA GLU A 36 -10.17 -2.69 -14.58
C GLU A 36 -8.75 -2.67 -14.00
N GLN A 37 -8.63 -2.56 -12.67
CA GLN A 37 -7.34 -2.52 -11.97
C GLN A 37 -6.99 -3.89 -11.41
N PHE A 38 -5.79 -4.38 -11.74
CA PHE A 38 -5.30 -5.68 -11.27
C PHE A 38 -4.25 -5.56 -10.16
N ASP A 39 -3.52 -4.45 -10.11
CA ASP A 39 -2.45 -4.18 -9.14
C ASP A 39 -2.63 -2.79 -8.49
N TYR A 40 -2.26 -2.68 -7.21
CA TYR A 40 -2.37 -1.45 -6.43
C TYR A 40 -1.02 -1.06 -5.82
N ASP A 41 -0.43 0.01 -6.34
CA ASP A 41 0.82 0.58 -5.82
C ASP A 41 0.53 1.76 -4.90
N PHE A 42 1.27 1.83 -3.79
CA PHE A 42 1.13 2.89 -2.81
C PHE A 42 2.45 3.62 -2.56
N THR A 43 2.34 4.92 -2.25
CA THR A 43 3.44 5.70 -1.69
C THR A 43 3.03 6.32 -0.35
N THR A 44 4.00 6.52 0.53
CA THR A 44 3.82 7.01 1.89
C THR A 44 4.97 7.91 2.29
N ASP A 45 4.73 8.79 3.27
CA ASP A 45 5.76 9.57 3.96
C ASP A 45 6.49 8.78 5.06
N ALA A 46 6.06 7.54 5.36
CA ALA A 46 6.75 6.63 6.26
C ALA A 46 8.05 6.08 5.66
N THR A 47 9.12 6.01 6.46
CA THR A 47 10.36 5.31 6.06
C THR A 47 10.15 3.79 6.02
N PRO A 48 11.00 3.02 5.30
CA PRO A 48 10.95 1.56 5.32
C PRO A 48 10.91 0.98 6.75
N GLU A 49 11.72 1.50 7.66
CA GLU A 49 11.74 1.07 9.07
C GLU A 49 10.43 1.34 9.78
N GLN A 50 9.82 2.50 9.53
CA GLN A 50 8.51 2.85 10.09
C GLN A 50 7.42 1.93 9.55
N VAL A 51 7.42 1.64 8.25
CA VAL A 51 6.49 0.66 7.63
C VAL A 51 6.68 -0.72 8.26
N MET A 52 7.93 -1.19 8.40
CA MET A 52 8.24 -2.48 9.04
C MET A 52 7.82 -2.52 10.51
N SER A 53 7.77 -1.37 11.20
CA SER A 53 7.34 -1.31 12.60
C SER A 53 5.82 -1.41 12.80
N ILE A 54 5.02 -0.99 11.81
CA ILE A 54 3.55 -0.99 11.91
C ILE A 54 2.89 -2.24 11.28
N PHE A 55 3.65 -3.07 10.56
CA PHE A 55 3.17 -4.32 9.95
C PHE A 55 3.91 -5.56 10.48
N LYS A 56 3.16 -6.65 10.72
CA LYS A 56 3.73 -7.91 11.25
C LYS A 56 4.48 -8.73 10.20
N LYS A 57 4.02 -8.71 8.95
CA LYS A 57 4.56 -9.52 7.85
C LYS A 57 5.00 -8.60 6.72
N VAL A 58 6.30 -8.42 6.61
CA VAL A 58 6.96 -7.56 5.61
C VAL A 58 8.09 -8.34 4.97
N ILE A 59 8.27 -8.16 3.66
CA ILE A 59 9.43 -8.67 2.94
C ILE A 59 10.27 -7.44 2.57
N PRO A 60 11.51 -7.34 3.09
CA PRO A 60 12.40 -6.19 2.88
C PRO A 60 13.03 -6.23 1.48
N VAL A 61 12.20 -6.13 0.44
CA VAL A 61 12.65 -6.05 -0.95
C VAL A 61 12.87 -4.60 -1.35
N GLY A 62 14.08 -4.27 -1.81
CA GLY A 62 14.37 -2.93 -2.33
C GLY A 62 14.40 -1.83 -1.26
N ILE A 63 14.78 -2.14 -0.02
CA ILE A 63 14.95 -1.14 1.06
C ILE A 63 15.93 -0.04 0.64
N ASP A 64 17.02 -0.38 -0.06
CA ASP A 64 17.99 0.59 -0.58
C ASP A 64 17.37 1.62 -1.54
N HIS A 65 16.17 1.33 -2.04
CA HIS A 65 15.37 2.18 -2.92
C HIS A 65 14.06 2.67 -2.26
N GLY A 66 13.93 2.51 -0.94
CA GLY A 66 12.75 2.94 -0.18
C GLY A 66 11.49 2.07 -0.39
N THR A 67 11.63 0.87 -0.93
CA THR A 67 10.51 -0.05 -1.18
C THR A 67 10.41 -1.10 -0.07
N VAL A 68 9.18 -1.44 0.32
CA VAL A 68 8.87 -2.55 1.23
C VAL A 68 7.64 -3.28 0.69
N LEU A 69 7.70 -4.61 0.61
CA LEU A 69 6.52 -5.41 0.30
C LEU A 69 5.81 -5.80 1.60
N VAL A 70 4.55 -5.40 1.75
CA VAL A 70 3.73 -5.75 2.90
C VAL A 70 2.79 -6.88 2.52
N LEU A 71 2.86 -8.00 3.26
CA LEU A 71 1.89 -9.08 3.11
C LEU A 71 0.64 -8.73 3.93
N PHE A 72 -0.42 -8.33 3.24
CA PHE A 72 -1.62 -7.80 3.86
C PHE A 72 -2.90 -8.52 3.43
N GLY A 73 -3.73 -8.88 4.39
CA GLY A 73 -4.90 -9.74 4.19
C GLY A 73 -4.63 -11.19 4.59
N ASN A 74 -5.69 -11.98 4.75
CA ASN A 74 -5.56 -13.42 4.96
C ASN A 74 -5.26 -14.07 3.61
N SER A 75 -4.00 -14.41 3.38
CA SER A 75 -3.68 -15.65 2.71
C SER A 75 -3.86 -16.74 3.76
N GLU A 76 -4.84 -17.62 3.57
CA GLU A 76 -4.65 -18.99 4.08
C GLU A 76 -3.38 -19.58 3.45
#